data_AF-A0A7R9DA07-F1
#
_entry.id   AF-A0A7R9DA07-F1
#
_cell.length_a   1.000
_cell.length_b   1.000
_cell.length_c   1.000
_cell.angle_alpha   90.00
_cell.angle_beta   90.00
_cell.angle_gamma   90.00
#
_symmetry.space_group_name_H-M   'P 1'
#
loop_
_entity.id
_entity.type
_entity.pdbx_description
1 polymer ?
#
loop_
_entity_poly.entity_id
_entity_poly.type
_entity_poly.pdbx_seq_one_letter_code
_entity_poly.pdbx_strand_id
1 'polypeptide(L)'
;MYEVMLSIQRLVNKFGLELKDPAWDLVLSIMEAIIEHIETDSRASPASQVTSTLHDTICTIEQLMELGQFHGSVRRVFELIERCSPVRPEASVLRLITFLSSNIIPIRSDWIQRLHSLVDKYFKQETRTTIRVRALDVLSNVISLNRPAYEDELIELIVIPQLQHIESDPDLLVRTVAAQLLVHLALECENKRCLELLDILDKLLNRPLEQQGDVPITSEQDVADVKTVVVGLINIFTSKLFQLPSSHAIKAYKLLVGHLEAHYLKPAVFELVSSTRYLIFECFLRLRANSLYGLGYPDSVTGQVRFSPYLLVDHKEGERTGGGGSSPPPMSPAPTTYPTCTVTQLSLIQACKLVIACLRQERGELHTLSLPSLVLLFNMFLLTLLSLDKEVNSILTT
;
A
#
# COMPACT_ATOMS: atom_id res chain seq x y z
N MET A 1 -47.13 9.72 2.34
CA MET A 1 -45.88 8.94 2.44
C MET A 1 -45.72 8.24 3.78
N TYR A 2 -45.80 8.97 4.91
CA TYR A 2 -45.65 8.38 6.24
C TYR A 2 -46.56 7.17 6.51
N GLU A 3 -47.86 7.30 6.27
CA GLU A 3 -48.82 6.18 6.44
C GLU A 3 -48.51 4.97 5.55
N VAL A 4 -48.01 5.21 4.32
CA VAL A 4 -47.62 4.15 3.40
C VAL A 4 -46.41 3.40 3.96
N MET A 5 -45.38 4.13 4.41
CA MET A 5 -44.19 3.52 5.01
C MET A 5 -44.53 2.74 6.28
N LEU A 6 -45.39 3.29 7.15
CA LEU A 6 -45.82 2.61 8.37
C LEU A 6 -46.63 1.34 8.06
N SER A 7 -47.46 1.37 7.01
CA SER A 7 -48.20 0.19 6.54
C SER A 7 -47.27 -0.90 6.03
N ILE A 8 -46.22 -0.53 5.29
CA ILE A 8 -45.18 -1.46 4.83
C ILE A 8 -44.41 -2.05 6.01
N GLN A 9 -43.98 -1.22 6.96
CA GLN A 9 -43.28 -1.70 8.15
C GLN A 9 -44.15 -2.72 8.93
N ARG A 10 -45.44 -2.42 9.14
CA ARG A 10 -46.36 -3.35 9.81
C ARG A 10 -46.53 -4.65 9.05
N LEU A 11 -46.64 -4.60 7.73
CA LEU A 11 -46.74 -5.78 6.87
C LEU A 11 -45.49 -6.66 7.01
N VAL A 12 -44.29 -6.07 6.89
CA VAL A 12 -43.02 -6.78 7.02
C VAL A 12 -42.85 -7.38 8.41
N ASN A 13 -43.07 -6.58 9.47
CA ASN A 13 -42.89 -7.05 10.85
C ASN A 13 -43.87 -8.17 11.23
N LYS A 14 -45.11 -8.12 10.73
CA LYS A 14 -46.14 -9.10 11.11
C LYS A 14 -46.17 -10.34 10.23
N PHE A 15 -45.95 -10.18 8.93
CA PHE A 15 -46.15 -11.24 7.95
C PHE A 15 -44.89 -11.58 7.14
N GLY A 16 -43.72 -11.03 7.49
CA GLY A 16 -42.47 -11.23 6.73
C GLY A 16 -42.12 -12.69 6.41
N LEU A 17 -42.42 -13.62 7.33
CA LEU A 17 -42.19 -15.07 7.15
C LEU A 17 -43.19 -15.73 6.17
N GLU A 18 -44.38 -15.14 6.04
CA GLU A 18 -45.48 -15.66 5.22
C GLU A 18 -45.47 -15.07 3.80
N LEU A 19 -44.83 -13.91 3.62
CA LEU A 19 -44.69 -13.24 2.33
C LEU A 19 -43.90 -14.11 1.34
N LYS A 20 -44.49 -14.30 0.16
CA LYS A 20 -43.89 -14.99 -1.00
C LYS A 20 -43.35 -13.99 -2.02
N ASP A 21 -42.55 -14.47 -2.97
CA ASP A 21 -41.78 -13.66 -3.93
C ASP A 21 -42.58 -12.51 -4.57
N PRO A 22 -43.83 -12.70 -5.10
CA PRO A 22 -44.56 -11.60 -5.73
C PRO A 22 -44.98 -10.50 -4.75
N ALA A 23 -45.27 -10.86 -3.50
CA ALA A 23 -45.63 -9.90 -2.46
C ALA A 23 -44.38 -9.13 -2.00
N TRP A 24 -43.23 -9.81 -1.89
CA TRP A 24 -41.95 -9.17 -1.63
C TRP A 24 -41.56 -8.20 -2.74
N ASP A 25 -41.78 -8.56 -4.00
CA ASP A 25 -41.48 -7.70 -5.14
C ASP A 25 -42.26 -6.37 -5.06
N LEU A 26 -43.54 -6.43 -4.70
CA LEU A 26 -44.36 -5.24 -4.49
C LEU A 26 -43.86 -4.40 -3.30
N VAL A 27 -43.51 -5.04 -2.17
CA VAL A 27 -42.97 -4.36 -0.98
C VAL A 27 -41.69 -3.60 -1.34
N LEU A 28 -40.75 -4.25 -2.02
CA LEU A 28 -39.47 -3.64 -2.41
C LEU A 28 -39.68 -2.51 -3.42
N SER A 29 -40.60 -2.65 -4.38
CA SER A 29 -40.96 -1.58 -5.31
C SER A 29 -41.56 -0.35 -4.61
N ILE A 30 -42.38 -0.55 -3.58
CA ILE A 30 -42.91 0.57 -2.78
C ILE A 30 -41.79 1.24 -2.00
N MET A 31 -40.90 0.48 -1.37
CA MET A 31 -39.74 1.03 -0.65
C MET A 31 -38.81 1.80 -1.59
N GLU A 32 -38.56 1.30 -2.78
CA GLU A 32 -37.76 1.96 -3.82
C GLU A 32 -38.37 3.31 -4.23
N ALA A 33 -39.68 3.35 -4.47
CA ALA A 33 -40.40 4.58 -4.79
C ALA A 33 -40.39 5.59 -3.63
N ILE A 34 -40.43 5.11 -2.38
CA ILE A 34 -40.29 5.97 -1.20
C ILE A 34 -38.89 6.58 -1.14
N ILE A 35 -37.84 5.78 -1.38
CA ILE A 35 -36.45 6.27 -1.41
C ILE A 35 -36.29 7.34 -2.49
N GLU A 36 -36.77 7.10 -3.71
CA GLU A 36 -36.71 8.06 -4.82
C GLU A 36 -37.41 9.38 -4.48
N HIS A 37 -38.54 9.32 -3.79
CA HIS A 37 -39.22 10.53 -3.34
C HIS A 37 -38.47 11.26 -2.21
N ILE A 38 -37.84 10.54 -1.28
CA ILE A 38 -36.99 11.14 -0.25
C ILE A 38 -35.77 11.84 -0.87
N GLU A 39 -35.15 11.24 -1.88
CA GLU A 39 -33.99 11.81 -2.58
C GLU A 39 -34.35 13.06 -3.41
N THR A 40 -35.56 13.12 -3.97
CA THR A 40 -36.02 14.23 -4.81
C THR A 40 -36.63 15.39 -4.02
N ASP A 41 -37.21 15.13 -2.85
CA ASP A 41 -37.79 16.17 -2.00
C ASP A 41 -36.70 16.86 -1.15
N SER A 42 -36.21 18.02 -1.62
CA SER A 42 -35.17 18.81 -0.95
C SER A 42 -35.55 19.33 0.44
N ARG A 43 -36.82 19.15 0.87
CA ARG A 43 -37.32 19.53 2.19
C ARG A 43 -37.40 18.36 3.17
N ALA A 44 -37.23 17.13 2.71
CA ALA A 44 -37.22 15.95 3.57
C ALA A 44 -35.94 15.97 4.41
N SER A 45 -36.06 16.29 5.69
CA SER A 45 -34.93 16.16 6.61
C SER A 45 -34.56 14.67 6.74
N PRO A 46 -33.27 14.32 6.87
CA PRO A 46 -32.84 12.94 7.18
C PRO A 46 -33.49 12.40 8.48
N ALA A 47 -33.93 13.32 9.34
CA ALA A 47 -34.62 13.06 10.60
C ALA A 47 -36.16 12.93 10.44
N SER A 48 -36.68 12.78 9.22
CA SER A 48 -38.11 12.54 9.04
C SER A 48 -38.49 11.17 9.62
N GLN A 49 -39.67 11.08 10.23
CA GLN A 49 -40.21 9.81 10.73
C GLN A 49 -40.36 8.76 9.61
N VAL A 50 -40.50 9.19 8.35
CA VAL A 50 -40.53 8.27 7.20
C VAL A 50 -39.17 7.59 7.04
N THR A 51 -38.10 8.38 7.07
CA THR A 51 -36.72 7.90 6.91
C THR A 51 -36.34 6.92 8.02
N SER A 52 -36.67 7.21 9.28
CA SER A 52 -36.43 6.28 10.39
C SER A 52 -37.19 4.97 10.21
N THR A 53 -38.49 5.06 9.89
CA THR A 53 -39.35 3.88 9.66
C THR A 53 -38.85 3.02 8.50
N LEU A 54 -38.37 3.66 7.42
CA LEU A 54 -37.75 2.99 6.28
C LEU A 54 -36.51 2.21 6.71
N HIS A 55 -35.58 2.84 7.42
CA HIS A 55 -34.36 2.18 7.86
C HIS A 55 -34.61 1.04 8.85
N ASP A 56 -35.57 1.19 9.77
CA ASP A 56 -36.00 0.11 10.66
C ASP A 56 -36.55 -1.07 9.87
N THR A 57 -37.35 -0.79 8.84
CA THR A 57 -37.91 -1.84 7.96
C THR A 57 -36.81 -2.55 7.19
N ILE A 58 -35.82 -1.82 6.65
CA ILE A 58 -34.65 -2.44 6.00
C ILE A 58 -33.89 -3.32 7.00
N CYS A 59 -33.71 -2.89 8.25
CA CYS A 59 -33.09 -3.71 9.30
C CYS A 59 -33.87 -5.01 9.54
N THR A 60 -35.20 -4.96 9.62
CA THR A 60 -36.02 -6.18 9.77
C THR A 60 -35.84 -7.13 8.58
N ILE A 61 -35.81 -6.60 7.34
CA ILE A 61 -35.60 -7.41 6.13
C ILE A 61 -34.21 -8.07 6.16
N GLU A 62 -33.17 -7.33 6.56
CA GLU A 62 -31.83 -7.89 6.72
C GLU A 62 -31.78 -9.01 7.76
N GLN A 63 -32.49 -8.88 8.88
CA GLN A 63 -32.59 -9.96 9.88
C GLN A 63 -33.26 -11.20 9.29
N LEU A 64 -34.30 -11.05 8.47
CA LEU A 64 -34.92 -12.17 7.76
C LEU A 64 -33.94 -12.84 6.78
N MET A 65 -33.11 -12.05 6.10
CA MET A 65 -32.07 -12.57 5.20
C MET A 65 -31.00 -13.35 5.97
N GLU A 66 -30.52 -12.83 7.10
CA GLU A 66 -29.54 -13.49 7.95
C GLU A 66 -30.04 -14.83 8.49
N LEU A 67 -31.32 -14.91 8.85
CA LEU A 67 -31.96 -16.14 9.30
C LEU A 67 -32.30 -17.12 8.17
N GLY A 68 -32.04 -16.76 6.90
CA GLY A 68 -32.42 -17.58 5.75
C GLY A 68 -33.93 -17.69 5.53
N GLN A 69 -34.70 -16.75 6.08
CA GLN A 69 -36.17 -16.73 6.08
C GLN A 69 -36.75 -15.70 5.10
N PHE A 70 -35.88 -14.96 4.40
CA PHE A 70 -36.29 -14.02 3.37
C PHE A 70 -36.53 -14.73 2.03
N HIS A 71 -37.73 -14.56 1.49
CA HIS A 71 -38.15 -15.17 0.22
C HIS A 71 -38.23 -14.13 -0.92
N GLY A 72 -37.68 -12.92 -0.74
CA GLY A 72 -37.66 -11.90 -1.78
C GLY A 72 -36.34 -11.86 -2.56
N SER A 73 -36.22 -10.89 -3.47
CA SER A 73 -34.98 -10.67 -4.22
C SER A 73 -33.89 -10.04 -3.35
N VAL A 74 -32.90 -10.84 -2.96
CA VAL A 74 -31.71 -10.39 -2.20
C VAL A 74 -30.99 -9.25 -2.91
N ARG A 75 -30.89 -9.32 -4.25
CA ARG A 75 -30.27 -8.29 -5.06
C ARG A 75 -30.98 -6.93 -4.88
N ARG A 76 -32.32 -6.92 -4.96
CA ARG A 76 -33.09 -5.67 -4.80
C ARG A 76 -32.93 -5.09 -3.41
N VAL A 77 -32.86 -5.91 -2.37
CA VAL A 77 -32.58 -5.41 -1.00
C VAL A 77 -31.22 -4.72 -0.94
N PHE A 78 -30.18 -5.31 -1.54
CA PHE A 78 -28.86 -4.66 -1.60
C PHE A 78 -28.86 -3.38 -2.45
N GLU A 79 -29.63 -3.30 -3.53
CA GLU A 79 -29.84 -2.05 -4.29
C GLU A 79 -30.47 -0.95 -3.41
N LEU A 80 -31.42 -1.28 -2.54
CA LEU A 80 -31.98 -0.32 -1.56
C LEU A 80 -30.93 0.10 -0.51
N ILE A 81 -30.21 -0.87 0.07
CA ILE A 81 -29.14 -0.60 1.05
C ILE A 81 -28.07 0.30 0.44
N GLU A 82 -27.73 0.07 -0.83
CA GLU A 82 -26.73 0.84 -1.56
C GLU A 82 -27.11 2.33 -1.67
N ARG A 83 -28.36 2.63 -2.02
CA ARG A 83 -28.87 4.01 -2.09
C ARG A 83 -28.86 4.69 -0.72
N CYS A 84 -29.15 3.92 0.34
CA CYS A 84 -29.16 4.41 1.71
C CYS A 84 -27.81 4.35 2.43
N SER A 85 -26.73 3.88 1.78
CA SER A 85 -25.48 3.49 2.44
C SER A 85 -24.84 4.51 3.41
N PRO A 86 -24.90 5.85 3.19
CA PRO A 86 -24.29 6.82 4.11
C PRO A 86 -24.89 6.80 5.52
N VAL A 87 -26.16 6.42 5.66
CA VAL A 87 -26.89 6.41 6.93
C VAL A 87 -27.19 5.01 7.46
N ARG A 88 -26.86 3.95 6.69
CA ARG A 88 -27.02 2.56 7.13
C ARG A 88 -25.99 2.18 8.20
N PRO A 89 -26.32 1.24 9.11
CA PRO A 89 -25.33 0.66 10.02
C PRO A 89 -24.15 0.06 9.28
N GLU A 90 -22.97 0.13 9.88
CA GLU A 90 -21.72 -0.34 9.28
C GLU A 90 -21.78 -1.80 8.82
N ALA A 91 -22.29 -2.70 9.67
CA ALA A 91 -22.44 -4.13 9.36
C ALA A 91 -23.30 -4.37 8.10
N SER A 92 -24.33 -3.55 7.87
CA SER A 92 -25.18 -3.60 6.67
C SER A 92 -24.38 -3.27 5.42
N VAL A 93 -23.57 -2.20 5.48
CA VAL A 93 -22.72 -1.78 4.35
C VAL A 93 -21.60 -2.78 4.09
N LEU A 94 -21.00 -3.37 5.12
CA LEU A 94 -19.97 -4.41 4.96
C LEU A 94 -20.51 -5.67 4.26
N ARG A 95 -21.76 -6.06 4.56
CA ARG A 95 -22.45 -7.13 3.83
C ARG A 95 -22.73 -6.75 2.39
N LEU A 96 -23.16 -5.51 2.15
CA LEU A 96 -23.36 -4.99 0.80
C LEU A 96 -22.07 -5.05 -0.01
N ILE A 97 -20.94 -4.57 0.52
CA ILE A 97 -19.63 -4.65 -0.16
C ILE A 97 -19.27 -6.10 -0.47
N THR A 98 -19.51 -7.01 0.47
CA THR A 98 -19.26 -8.44 0.25
C THR A 98 -20.12 -8.98 -0.89
N PHE A 99 -21.41 -8.64 -0.93
CA PHE A 99 -22.31 -8.99 -2.03
C PHE A 99 -21.83 -8.39 -3.37
N LEU A 100 -21.49 -7.11 -3.42
CA LEU A 100 -21.02 -6.44 -4.64
C LEU A 100 -19.70 -7.07 -5.13
N SER A 101 -18.76 -7.34 -4.22
CA SER A 101 -17.47 -7.95 -4.55
C SER A 101 -17.62 -9.35 -5.18
N SER A 102 -18.59 -10.15 -4.71
CA SER A 102 -18.86 -11.47 -5.28
C SER A 102 -19.39 -11.42 -6.73
N ASN A 103 -19.85 -10.24 -7.18
CA ASN A 103 -20.33 -10.01 -8.53
C ASN A 103 -19.26 -9.41 -9.48
N ILE A 104 -18.06 -9.14 -8.98
CA ILE A 104 -16.92 -8.70 -9.79
C ILE A 104 -16.28 -9.93 -10.43
N ILE A 105 -16.70 -10.24 -11.65
CA ILE A 105 -16.31 -11.46 -12.36
C ILE A 105 -15.56 -11.07 -13.66
N PRO A 106 -14.29 -11.46 -13.85
CA PRO A 106 -13.45 -11.04 -14.98
C PRO A 106 -14.00 -11.34 -16.38
N ILE A 107 -14.81 -12.40 -16.49
CA ILE A 107 -15.43 -12.80 -17.78
C ILE A 107 -16.66 -11.95 -18.17
N ARG A 108 -17.16 -11.09 -17.26
CA ARG A 108 -18.27 -10.18 -17.57
C ARG A 108 -17.73 -8.88 -18.14
N SER A 109 -18.49 -8.26 -19.05
CA SER A 109 -18.16 -6.91 -19.49
C SER A 109 -18.12 -5.95 -18.30
N ASP A 110 -17.25 -4.95 -18.39
CA ASP A 110 -17.19 -3.82 -17.46
C ASP A 110 -16.84 -4.20 -16.01
N TRP A 111 -16.30 -5.39 -15.76
CA TRP A 111 -15.96 -5.83 -14.39
C TRP A 111 -14.93 -4.91 -13.73
N ILE A 112 -13.97 -4.37 -14.50
CA ILE A 112 -12.99 -3.37 -14.03
C ILE A 112 -13.71 -2.09 -13.61
N GLN A 113 -14.68 -1.62 -14.41
CA GLN A 113 -15.48 -0.44 -14.06
C GLN A 113 -16.32 -0.67 -12.81
N ARG A 114 -16.88 -1.88 -12.63
CA ARG A 114 -17.60 -2.25 -11.40
C ARG A 114 -16.70 -2.24 -10.18
N LEU A 115 -15.48 -2.77 -10.30
CA LEU A 115 -14.49 -2.70 -9.22
C LEU A 115 -14.10 -1.26 -8.93
N HIS A 116 -13.84 -0.46 -9.96
CA HIS A 116 -13.55 0.96 -9.81
C HIS A 116 -14.67 1.68 -9.05
N SER A 117 -15.93 1.52 -9.46
CA SER A 117 -17.07 2.15 -8.78
C SER A 117 -17.24 1.70 -7.33
N LEU A 118 -16.96 0.42 -7.03
CA LEU A 118 -16.98 -0.08 -5.66
C LEU A 118 -15.90 0.61 -4.80
N VAL A 119 -14.66 0.66 -5.29
CA VAL A 119 -13.56 1.30 -4.56
C VAL A 119 -13.80 2.80 -4.44
N ASP A 120 -14.21 3.49 -5.50
CA ASP A 120 -14.49 4.92 -5.46
C ASP A 120 -15.56 5.25 -4.41
N LYS A 121 -16.69 4.54 -4.43
CA LYS A 121 -17.79 4.79 -3.49
C LYS A 121 -17.43 4.44 -2.04
N TYR A 122 -16.84 3.27 -1.80
CA TYR A 122 -16.67 2.75 -0.43
C TYR A 122 -15.30 3.02 0.18
N PHE A 123 -14.31 3.51 -0.59
CA PHE A 123 -13.02 3.94 -0.07
C PHE A 123 -12.80 5.46 -0.20
N LYS A 124 -13.13 6.10 -1.34
CA LYS A 124 -12.92 7.55 -1.49
C LYS A 124 -14.01 8.42 -0.89
N GLN A 125 -15.27 8.07 -1.13
CA GLN A 125 -16.41 8.90 -0.74
C GLN A 125 -16.92 8.59 0.68
N GLU A 126 -16.56 7.41 1.21
CA GLU A 126 -16.96 6.95 2.53
C GLU A 126 -16.07 7.55 3.64
N THR A 127 -16.64 7.79 4.83
CA THR A 127 -15.93 8.38 5.98
C THR A 127 -15.57 7.36 7.05
N ARG A 128 -16.33 6.26 7.15
CA ARG A 128 -16.15 5.24 8.20
C ARG A 128 -14.98 4.32 7.89
N THR A 129 -13.95 4.37 8.74
CA THR A 129 -12.67 3.65 8.62
C THR A 129 -12.80 2.19 8.17
N THR A 130 -13.63 1.42 8.87
CA THR A 130 -13.81 -0.02 8.66
C THR A 130 -14.38 -0.38 7.30
N ILE A 131 -15.28 0.45 6.76
CA ILE A 131 -15.84 0.26 5.41
C ILE A 131 -14.77 0.58 4.36
N ARG A 132 -13.99 1.64 4.58
CA ARG A 132 -12.87 2.03 3.70
C ARG A 132 -11.79 0.95 3.66
N VAL A 133 -11.43 0.41 4.82
CA VAL A 133 -10.51 -0.74 4.94
C VAL A 133 -11.07 -1.96 4.21
N ARG A 134 -12.36 -2.27 4.39
CA ARG A 134 -13.00 -3.39 3.69
C ARG A 134 -12.97 -3.24 2.17
N ALA A 135 -13.15 -2.02 1.64
CA ALA A 135 -13.04 -1.76 0.21
C ALA A 135 -11.61 -1.98 -0.31
N LEU A 136 -10.58 -1.59 0.45
CA LEU A 136 -9.18 -1.91 0.14
C LEU A 136 -8.90 -3.42 0.20
N ASP A 137 -9.47 -4.15 1.15
CA ASP A 137 -9.35 -5.61 1.21
C ASP A 137 -9.95 -6.28 -0.03
N VAL A 138 -11.13 -5.80 -0.48
CA VAL A 138 -11.74 -6.30 -1.72
C VAL A 138 -10.83 -6.01 -2.91
N LEU A 139 -10.30 -4.80 -3.03
CA LEU A 139 -9.36 -4.43 -4.10
C LEU A 139 -8.13 -5.35 -4.09
N SER A 140 -7.51 -5.54 -2.93
CA SER A 140 -6.36 -6.42 -2.74
C SER A 140 -6.67 -7.85 -3.23
N ASN A 141 -7.76 -8.44 -2.73
CA ASN A 141 -8.17 -9.80 -3.11
C ASN A 141 -8.44 -9.94 -4.61
N VAL A 142 -9.16 -8.98 -5.21
CA VAL A 142 -9.46 -9.03 -6.64
C VAL A 142 -8.19 -8.90 -7.48
N ILE A 143 -7.23 -8.07 -7.07
CA ILE A 143 -5.94 -7.99 -7.77
C ILE A 143 -5.17 -9.31 -7.65
N SER A 144 -5.01 -9.86 -6.44
CA SER A 144 -4.28 -11.12 -6.25
C SER A 144 -4.85 -12.28 -7.08
N LEU A 145 -6.18 -12.36 -7.23
CA LEU A 145 -6.83 -13.41 -8.03
C LEU A 145 -6.68 -13.23 -9.55
N ASN A 146 -6.50 -11.99 -10.02
CA ASN A 146 -6.57 -11.64 -11.45
C ASN A 146 -5.26 -11.10 -12.04
N ARG A 147 -4.23 -10.94 -11.20
CA ARG A 147 -2.89 -10.44 -11.57
C ARG A 147 -2.33 -11.08 -12.85
N PRO A 148 -2.36 -12.41 -13.07
CA PRO A 148 -1.70 -13.01 -14.23
C PRO A 148 -2.19 -12.49 -15.59
N ALA A 149 -3.44 -12.01 -15.66
CA ALA A 149 -4.04 -11.51 -16.90
C ALA A 149 -4.24 -9.99 -16.90
N TYR A 150 -4.42 -9.36 -15.74
CA TYR A 150 -4.90 -7.97 -15.64
C TYR A 150 -4.03 -7.07 -14.74
N GLU A 151 -2.80 -7.46 -14.41
CA GLU A 151 -1.94 -6.66 -13.51
C GLU A 151 -1.79 -5.20 -13.94
N ASP A 152 -1.39 -4.95 -15.19
CA ASP A 152 -1.13 -3.58 -15.67
C ASP A 152 -2.42 -2.73 -15.69
N GLU A 153 -3.52 -3.28 -16.20
CA GLU A 153 -4.82 -2.60 -16.26
C GLU A 153 -5.37 -2.28 -14.86
N LEU A 154 -5.28 -3.23 -13.91
CA LEU A 154 -5.76 -3.02 -12.54
C LEU A 154 -4.94 -1.95 -11.82
N ILE A 155 -3.62 -1.95 -12.00
CA ILE A 155 -2.75 -0.95 -11.38
C ILE A 155 -3.01 0.43 -11.99
N GLU A 156 -3.05 0.52 -13.32
CA GLU A 156 -3.22 1.78 -14.05
C GLU A 156 -4.60 2.40 -13.83
N LEU A 157 -5.67 1.61 -13.96
CA LEU A 157 -7.04 2.14 -13.99
C LEU A 157 -7.64 2.29 -12.60
N ILE A 158 -7.11 1.59 -11.59
CA ILE A 158 -7.69 1.58 -10.25
C ILE A 158 -6.66 1.95 -9.19
N VAL A 159 -5.59 1.17 -9.02
CA VAL A 159 -4.67 1.35 -7.87
C VAL A 159 -4.06 2.75 -7.86
N ILE A 160 -3.46 3.19 -8.98
CA ILE A 160 -2.79 4.49 -9.05
C ILE A 160 -3.79 5.64 -8.86
N PRO A 161 -4.89 5.76 -9.63
CA PRO A 161 -5.86 6.84 -9.44
C PRO A 161 -6.42 6.91 -8.01
N GLN A 162 -6.67 5.74 -7.41
CA GLN A 162 -7.26 5.65 -6.08
C GLN A 162 -6.23 5.89 -4.96
N LEU A 163 -4.96 5.54 -5.12
CA LEU A 163 -3.98 5.61 -4.02
C LEU A 163 -2.91 6.70 -4.16
N GLN A 164 -2.81 7.41 -5.28
CA GLN A 164 -1.74 8.39 -5.55
C GLN A 164 -1.61 9.56 -4.55
N HIS A 165 -2.64 9.79 -3.73
CA HIS A 165 -2.74 10.84 -2.70
C HIS A 165 -3.04 10.28 -1.31
N ILE A 166 -2.69 9.02 -1.04
CA ILE A 166 -2.97 8.36 0.24
C ILE A 166 -2.28 9.04 1.42
N GLU A 167 -1.16 9.73 1.21
CA GLU A 167 -0.46 10.51 2.23
C GLU A 167 -1.34 11.62 2.83
N SER A 168 -2.32 12.11 2.06
CA SER A 168 -3.24 13.16 2.47
C SER A 168 -4.43 12.63 3.27
N ASP A 169 -4.61 11.31 3.37
CA ASP A 169 -5.73 10.72 4.10
C ASP A 169 -5.61 11.01 5.61
N PRO A 170 -6.67 11.45 6.30
CA PRO A 170 -6.60 11.72 7.74
C PRO A 170 -6.44 10.45 8.58
N ASP A 171 -6.93 9.31 8.11
CA ASP A 171 -7.03 8.09 8.90
C ASP A 171 -5.76 7.24 8.81
N LEU A 172 -5.05 7.12 9.94
CA LEU A 172 -3.81 6.34 10.05
C LEU A 172 -4.00 4.87 9.69
N LEU A 173 -5.12 4.25 10.06
CA LEU A 173 -5.36 2.84 9.75
C LEU A 173 -5.57 2.66 8.24
N VAL A 174 -6.31 3.56 7.60
CA VAL A 174 -6.52 3.54 6.14
C VAL A 174 -5.19 3.71 5.41
N ARG A 175 -4.35 4.68 5.82
CA ARG A 175 -3.00 4.85 5.28
C ARG A 175 -2.14 3.60 5.44
N THR A 176 -2.20 2.97 6.61
CA THR A 176 -1.43 1.75 6.91
C THR A 176 -1.86 0.58 6.01
N VAL A 177 -3.16 0.32 5.87
CA VAL A 177 -3.67 -0.77 5.01
C VAL A 177 -3.36 -0.51 3.53
N ALA A 178 -3.52 0.73 3.06
CA ALA A 178 -3.15 1.11 1.71
C ALA A 178 -1.64 0.93 1.45
N ALA A 179 -0.78 1.27 2.41
CA ALA A 179 0.66 1.02 2.32
C ALA A 179 0.97 -0.48 2.17
N GLN A 180 0.30 -1.35 2.93
CA GLN A 180 0.46 -2.81 2.83
C GLN A 180 0.10 -3.31 1.43
N LEU A 181 -1.02 -2.83 0.87
CA LEU A 181 -1.42 -3.16 -0.50
C LEU A 181 -0.37 -2.70 -1.52
N LEU A 182 0.07 -1.44 -1.46
CA LEU A 182 1.09 -0.89 -2.37
C LEU A 182 2.41 -1.69 -2.30
N VAL A 183 2.85 -2.05 -1.09
CA VAL A 183 4.05 -2.88 -0.88
C VAL A 183 3.87 -4.27 -1.49
N HIS A 184 2.74 -4.93 -1.24
CA HIS A 184 2.45 -6.25 -1.81
C HIS A 184 2.46 -6.23 -3.34
N LEU A 185 1.86 -5.19 -3.95
CA LEU A 185 1.88 -5.00 -5.39
C LEU A 185 3.30 -4.77 -5.92
N ALA A 186 4.09 -3.90 -5.29
CA ALA A 186 5.46 -3.59 -5.72
C ALA A 186 6.43 -4.78 -5.58
N LEU A 187 6.23 -5.66 -4.61
CA LEU A 187 7.02 -6.88 -4.44
C LEU A 187 6.90 -7.83 -5.63
N GLU A 188 5.70 -7.95 -6.18
CA GLU A 188 5.38 -8.91 -7.24
C GLU A 188 5.38 -8.26 -8.63
N CYS A 189 5.26 -6.94 -8.73
CA CYS A 189 5.25 -6.22 -10.01
C CYS A 189 6.66 -6.17 -10.63
N GLU A 190 6.75 -6.54 -11.91
CA GLU A 190 8.00 -6.58 -12.68
C GLU A 190 8.07 -5.54 -13.80
N ASN A 191 6.95 -4.88 -14.08
CA ASN A 191 6.84 -3.87 -15.13
C ASN A 191 7.09 -2.44 -14.57
N LYS A 192 7.02 -1.44 -15.46
CA LYS A 192 7.26 -0.02 -15.13
C LYS A 192 6.37 0.54 -14.02
N ARG A 193 5.18 -0.03 -13.79
CA ARG A 193 4.23 0.42 -12.77
C ARG A 193 4.80 0.30 -11.36
N CYS A 194 5.74 -0.63 -11.13
CA CYS A 194 6.42 -0.75 -9.85
C CYS A 194 7.08 0.57 -9.41
N LEU A 195 7.67 1.34 -10.35
CA LEU A 195 8.24 2.65 -10.02
C LEU A 195 7.17 3.67 -9.60
N GLU A 196 6.01 3.68 -10.26
CA GLU A 196 4.88 4.55 -9.90
C GLU A 196 4.34 4.19 -8.50
N LEU A 197 4.25 2.89 -8.16
CA LEU A 197 3.88 2.44 -6.82
C LEU A 197 4.89 2.89 -5.75
N LEU A 198 6.20 2.81 -6.06
CA LEU A 198 7.26 3.29 -5.18
C LEU A 198 7.21 4.81 -4.98
N ASP A 199 6.80 5.59 -5.99
CA ASP A 199 6.60 7.04 -5.86
C ASP A 199 5.43 7.38 -4.91
N ILE A 200 4.36 6.58 -4.89
CA ILE A 200 3.27 6.74 -3.91
C ILE A 200 3.77 6.42 -2.50
N LEU A 201 4.54 5.33 -2.34
CA LEU A 201 5.14 4.95 -1.06
C LEU A 201 6.11 6.03 -0.54
N ASP A 202 6.85 6.71 -1.41
CA ASP A 202 7.76 7.81 -1.06
C ASP A 202 7.02 8.98 -0.39
N LYS A 203 5.90 9.42 -0.97
CA LYS A 203 5.05 10.47 -0.37
C LYS A 203 4.56 10.07 1.03
N LEU A 204 4.14 8.82 1.18
CA LEU A 204 3.65 8.32 2.47
C LEU A 204 4.78 8.20 3.51
N LEU A 205 5.96 7.77 3.09
CA LEU A 205 7.17 7.66 3.91
C LEU A 205 7.59 9.02 4.49
N ASN A 206 7.49 10.08 3.68
CA ASN A 206 7.96 11.41 4.05
C ASN A 206 6.86 12.36 4.54
N ARG A 207 5.59 11.92 4.56
CA ARG A 207 4.44 12.69 5.04
C ARG A 207 4.68 13.43 6.36
N PRO A 208 5.20 12.80 7.45
CA PRO A 208 5.39 13.53 8.71
C PRO A 208 6.47 14.61 8.64
N LEU A 209 7.43 14.50 7.71
CA LEU A 209 8.52 15.46 7.52
C LEU A 209 8.07 16.68 6.71
N GLU A 210 7.04 16.52 5.89
CA GLU A 210 6.42 17.57 5.06
C GLU A 210 5.32 18.32 5.83
N GLN A 211 4.58 17.62 6.68
CA GLN A 211 3.57 18.20 7.57
C GLN A 211 4.24 18.88 8.76
N GLN A 212 4.75 20.10 8.56
CA GLN A 212 5.36 20.93 9.60
C GLN A 212 4.33 21.32 10.69
N GLY A 213 4.08 20.43 11.66
CA GLY A 213 3.52 20.77 12.97
C GLY A 213 2.02 20.59 13.19
N ASP A 214 1.26 19.99 12.27
CA ASP A 214 -0.20 19.85 12.45
C ASP A 214 -0.60 18.75 13.45
N VAL A 215 0.16 17.65 13.53
CA VAL A 215 -0.07 16.56 14.49
C VAL A 215 1.28 16.14 15.08
N PRO A 216 1.53 16.36 16.39
CA PRO A 216 2.76 15.93 17.01
C PRO A 216 2.83 14.40 17.04
N ILE A 217 3.97 13.84 16.64
CA ILE A 217 4.28 12.41 16.85
C ILE A 217 4.63 12.24 18.32
N THR A 218 3.80 11.52 19.05
CA THR A 218 3.96 11.30 20.50
C THR A 218 4.44 9.90 20.82
N SER A 219 4.25 8.95 19.90
CA SER A 219 4.64 7.56 20.07
C SER A 219 4.94 6.86 18.74
N GLU A 220 5.58 5.70 18.83
CA GLU A 220 5.80 4.76 17.71
C GLU A 220 4.50 4.28 17.03
N GLN A 221 3.35 4.39 17.70
CA GLN A 221 2.06 3.99 17.13
C GLN A 221 1.54 5.02 16.13
N ASP A 222 1.91 6.29 16.27
CA ASP A 222 1.43 7.40 15.43
C ASP A 222 1.99 7.35 14.00
N VAL A 223 3.01 6.50 13.80
CA VAL A 223 3.78 6.34 12.56
C VAL A 223 3.70 4.91 12.01
N ALA A 224 2.63 4.17 12.35
CA ALA A 224 2.43 2.79 11.92
C ALA A 224 2.45 2.62 10.39
N ASP A 225 1.95 3.62 9.66
CA ASP A 225 2.01 3.72 8.20
C ASP A 225 3.45 3.85 7.70
N VAL A 226 4.23 4.79 8.24
CA VAL A 226 5.65 4.99 7.91
C VAL A 226 6.45 3.73 8.18
N LYS A 227 6.27 3.11 9.35
CA LYS A 227 6.94 1.85 9.71
C LYS A 227 6.60 0.72 8.73
N THR A 228 5.34 0.63 8.31
CA THR A 228 4.88 -0.32 7.29
C THR A 228 5.60 -0.07 5.96
N VAL A 229 5.72 1.18 5.52
CA VAL A 229 6.46 1.54 4.30
C VAL A 229 7.94 1.18 4.43
N VAL A 230 8.60 1.51 5.54
CA VAL A 230 10.02 1.18 5.77
C VAL A 230 10.28 -0.32 5.67
N VAL A 231 9.50 -1.13 6.39
CA VAL A 231 9.62 -2.60 6.33
C VAL A 231 9.34 -3.10 4.92
N GLY A 232 8.32 -2.56 4.25
CA GLY A 232 7.98 -2.90 2.88
C GLY A 232 9.09 -2.59 1.89
N LEU A 233 9.69 -1.40 1.96
CA LEU A 233 10.80 -0.98 1.10
C LEU A 233 12.06 -1.83 1.33
N ILE A 234 12.35 -2.23 2.57
CA ILE A 234 13.45 -3.18 2.87
C ILE A 234 13.18 -4.52 2.18
N ASN A 235 11.94 -5.04 2.26
CA ASN A 235 11.57 -6.29 1.61
C ASN A 235 11.63 -6.17 0.08
N ILE A 236 11.17 -5.06 -0.50
CA ILE A 236 11.24 -4.80 -1.94
C ILE A 236 12.70 -4.71 -2.37
N PHE A 237 13.52 -3.93 -1.68
CA PHE A 237 14.94 -3.79 -1.99
C PHE A 237 15.65 -5.14 -1.96
N THR A 238 15.51 -5.89 -0.88
CA THR A 238 16.23 -7.17 -0.69
C THR A 238 15.74 -8.28 -1.62
N SER A 239 14.45 -8.30 -1.96
CA SER A 239 13.88 -9.25 -2.94
C SER A 239 14.28 -8.88 -4.37
N LYS A 240 14.05 -7.62 -4.78
CA LYS A 240 14.33 -7.13 -6.12
C LYS A 240 15.82 -6.96 -6.41
N LEU A 241 16.69 -7.02 -5.38
CA LEU A 241 18.16 -6.99 -5.54
C LEU A 241 18.65 -8.06 -6.54
N PHE A 242 17.95 -9.18 -6.61
CA PHE A 242 18.30 -10.33 -7.44
C PHE A 242 17.41 -10.48 -8.70
N GLN A 243 16.68 -9.43 -9.07
CA GLN A 243 15.72 -9.46 -10.17
C GLN A 243 15.93 -8.28 -11.13
N LEU A 244 15.53 -8.45 -12.38
CA LEU A 244 15.39 -7.35 -13.34
C LEU A 244 13.94 -6.82 -13.32
N PRO A 245 13.74 -5.52 -13.63
CA PRO A 245 14.77 -4.51 -13.84
C PRO A 245 15.38 -4.03 -12.52
N SER A 246 16.71 -3.82 -12.51
CA SER A 246 17.46 -3.38 -11.33
C SER A 246 17.00 -2.01 -10.79
N SER A 247 16.30 -1.22 -11.61
CA SER A 247 15.72 0.08 -11.24
C SER A 247 14.79 0.00 -10.04
N HIS A 248 14.06 -1.11 -9.85
CA HIS A 248 13.15 -1.29 -8.71
C HIS A 248 13.90 -1.32 -7.38
N ALA A 249 14.94 -2.15 -7.28
CA ALA A 249 15.79 -2.22 -6.10
C ALA A 249 16.53 -0.89 -5.85
N ILE A 250 17.06 -0.26 -6.90
CA ILE A 250 17.75 1.02 -6.79
C ILE A 250 16.81 2.12 -6.26
N LYS A 251 15.57 2.19 -6.76
CA LYS A 251 14.59 3.17 -6.30
C LYS A 251 14.27 2.92 -4.82
N ALA A 252 13.94 1.69 -4.42
CA ALA A 252 13.66 1.35 -3.02
C ALA A 252 14.83 1.73 -2.09
N TYR A 253 16.07 1.42 -2.47
CA TYR A 253 17.27 1.83 -1.74
C TYR A 253 17.36 3.37 -1.59
N LYS A 254 17.15 4.11 -2.69
CA LYS A 254 17.21 5.58 -2.67
C LYS A 254 16.16 6.19 -1.75
N LEU A 255 14.95 5.62 -1.69
CA LEU A 255 13.89 6.07 -0.78
C LEU A 255 14.31 5.88 0.68
N LEU A 256 14.87 4.72 1.02
CA LEU A 256 15.38 4.44 2.37
C LEU A 256 16.50 5.40 2.78
N VAL A 257 17.45 5.65 1.88
CA VAL A 257 18.55 6.63 2.10
C VAL A 257 17.98 8.03 2.30
N GLY A 258 17.11 8.49 1.40
CA GLY A 258 16.52 9.83 1.46
C GLY A 258 15.71 10.07 2.74
N HIS A 259 14.98 9.05 3.20
CA HIS A 259 14.25 9.12 4.46
C HIS A 259 15.18 9.28 5.67
N LEU A 260 16.28 8.53 5.73
CA LEU A 260 17.30 8.71 6.76
C LEU A 260 17.94 10.11 6.70
N GLU A 261 18.25 10.63 5.50
CA GLU A 261 18.77 12.00 5.36
C GLU A 261 17.80 13.02 5.95
N ALA A 262 16.52 12.93 5.60
CA ALA A 262 15.50 13.83 6.09
C ALA A 262 15.33 13.74 7.61
N HIS A 263 15.47 12.54 8.18
CA HIS A 263 15.45 12.33 9.62
C HIS A 263 16.61 13.06 10.33
N TYR A 264 17.83 13.00 9.80
CA TYR A 264 18.97 13.73 10.38
C TYR A 264 18.94 15.24 10.10
N LEU A 265 18.25 15.67 9.04
CA LEU A 265 18.04 17.07 8.74
C LEU A 265 16.97 17.71 9.67
N LYS A 266 15.96 16.94 10.06
CA LYS A 266 14.84 17.38 10.91
C LYS A 266 14.61 16.41 12.10
N PRO A 267 15.57 16.30 13.04
CA PRO A 267 15.52 15.30 14.10
C PRO A 267 14.30 15.45 15.04
N ALA A 268 13.78 16.67 15.19
CA ALA A 268 12.62 16.96 16.05
C ALA A 268 11.32 16.24 15.62
N VAL A 269 11.17 15.87 14.33
CA VAL A 269 9.93 15.23 13.83
C VAL A 269 9.77 13.82 14.37
N PHE A 270 10.88 13.09 14.50
CA PHE A 270 10.91 11.68 14.92
C PHE A 270 11.72 11.48 16.21
N GLU A 271 11.75 12.49 17.08
CA GLU A 271 12.54 12.45 18.31
C GLU A 271 12.18 11.23 19.19
N LEU A 272 10.90 10.87 19.23
CA LEU A 272 10.36 9.74 20.00
C LEU A 272 10.24 8.43 19.19
N VAL A 273 10.69 8.43 17.93
CA VAL A 273 10.59 7.29 17.02
C VAL A 273 11.98 6.95 16.52
N SER A 274 12.55 5.87 17.03
CA SER A 274 13.85 5.35 16.59
C SER A 274 13.74 4.04 15.82
N SER A 275 12.60 3.35 15.89
CA SER A 275 12.46 2.02 15.30
C SER A 275 12.60 2.02 13.77
N THR A 276 12.12 3.05 13.09
CA THR A 276 12.23 3.19 11.63
C THR A 276 13.69 3.30 11.20
N ARG A 277 14.47 4.20 11.83
CA ARG A 277 15.92 4.33 11.57
C ARG A 277 16.67 3.02 11.81
N TYR A 278 16.40 2.38 12.95
CA TYR A 278 17.05 1.12 13.32
C TYR A 278 16.85 0.04 12.25
N LEU A 279 15.63 -0.14 11.76
CA LEU A 279 15.32 -1.12 10.71
C LEU A 279 16.10 -0.84 9.42
N ILE A 280 16.22 0.43 9.03
CA ILE A 280 16.97 0.81 7.82
C ILE A 280 18.47 0.56 8.01
N PHE A 281 19.03 0.97 9.15
CA PHE A 281 20.44 0.71 9.44
C PHE A 281 20.75 -0.78 9.54
N GLU A 282 19.89 -1.56 10.19
CA GLU A 282 20.02 -3.01 10.25
C GLU A 282 20.07 -3.63 8.85
N CYS A 283 19.19 -3.18 7.95
CA CYS A 283 19.24 -3.58 6.54
C CYS A 283 20.57 -3.20 5.88
N PHE A 284 21.02 -1.96 5.99
CA PHE A 284 22.26 -1.51 5.37
C PHE A 284 23.50 -2.22 5.92
N LEU A 285 23.55 -2.47 7.23
CA LEU A 285 24.64 -3.19 7.90
C LEU A 285 24.75 -4.66 7.46
N ARG A 286 23.68 -5.23 6.92
CA ARG A 286 23.67 -6.60 6.37
C ARG A 286 24.17 -6.68 4.92
N LEU A 287 24.28 -5.55 4.21
CA LEU A 287 24.82 -5.54 2.84
C LEU A 287 26.28 -5.98 2.79
N ARG A 288 26.65 -6.68 1.72
CA ARG A 288 28.01 -7.17 1.47
C ARG A 288 28.40 -6.86 0.04
N ALA A 289 29.69 -6.72 -0.19
CA ALA A 289 30.25 -6.65 -1.54
C ALA A 289 31.28 -7.78 -1.70
N ASN A 290 31.30 -8.42 -2.87
CA ASN A 290 32.34 -9.40 -3.21
C ASN A 290 33.55 -8.72 -3.87
N SER A 291 34.59 -9.49 -4.20
CA SER A 291 35.80 -9.00 -4.87
C SER A 291 35.55 -8.44 -6.28
N LEU A 292 34.38 -8.69 -6.86
CA LEU A 292 33.95 -8.16 -8.16
C LEU A 292 32.98 -6.99 -8.01
N TYR A 293 32.90 -6.40 -6.81
CA TYR A 293 31.96 -5.33 -6.46
C TYR A 293 30.49 -5.71 -6.54
N GLY A 294 30.14 -7.00 -6.67
CA GLY A 294 28.76 -7.47 -6.66
C GLY A 294 28.10 -7.21 -5.32
N LEU A 295 26.95 -6.53 -5.33
CA LEU A 295 26.19 -6.24 -4.12
C LEU A 295 25.43 -7.49 -3.67
N GLY A 296 25.54 -7.84 -2.40
CA GLY A 296 24.93 -9.04 -1.84
C GLY A 296 24.21 -8.77 -0.53
N TYR A 297 23.28 -9.68 -0.22
CA TYR A 297 22.47 -9.65 0.98
C TYR A 297 22.34 -11.08 1.54
N PRO A 298 22.39 -11.27 2.88
CA PRO A 298 22.21 -12.58 3.49
C PRO A 298 20.79 -13.09 3.25
N ASP A 299 20.71 -14.34 2.79
CA ASP A 299 19.46 -15.08 2.67
C ASP A 299 18.86 -15.31 4.07
N SER A 300 17.55 -15.07 4.22
CA SER A 300 16.87 -15.08 5.52
C SER A 300 16.82 -16.46 6.18
N VAL A 301 16.90 -17.54 5.38
CA VAL A 301 16.81 -18.91 5.87
C VAL A 301 18.19 -19.50 6.12
N THR A 302 19.12 -19.31 5.19
CA THR A 302 20.44 -19.96 5.24
C THR A 302 21.51 -19.09 5.89
N GLY A 303 21.29 -17.77 6.01
CA GLY A 303 22.30 -16.80 6.43
C GLY A 303 23.45 -16.63 5.44
N GLN A 304 23.46 -17.37 4.32
CA GLN A 304 24.47 -17.26 3.29
C GLN A 304 24.24 -16.00 2.46
N VAL A 305 25.32 -15.30 2.15
CA VAL A 305 25.26 -14.08 1.33
C VAL A 305 25.05 -14.49 -0.13
N ARG A 306 23.90 -14.10 -0.69
CA ARG A 306 23.66 -14.17 -2.13
C ARG A 306 24.11 -12.85 -2.75
N PHE A 307 24.89 -12.92 -3.82
CA PHE A 307 25.33 -11.75 -4.57
C PHE A 307 24.46 -11.55 -5.80
N SER A 308 24.06 -10.31 -6.06
CA SER A 308 23.29 -9.93 -7.23
C SER A 308 24.13 -10.08 -8.50
N PRO A 309 23.58 -10.71 -9.55
CA PRO A 309 24.22 -10.71 -10.86
C PRO A 309 23.99 -9.39 -11.63
N TYR A 310 23.12 -8.50 -11.13
CA TYR A 310 22.66 -7.31 -11.85
C TYR A 310 23.12 -5.99 -11.22
N LEU A 311 23.47 -5.99 -9.92
CA LEU A 311 23.84 -4.79 -9.18
C LEU A 311 25.27 -4.86 -8.65
N LEU A 312 26.09 -3.90 -9.07
CA LEU A 312 27.44 -3.70 -8.59
C LEU A 312 27.54 -2.41 -7.76
N VAL A 313 28.47 -2.39 -6.81
CA VAL A 313 28.83 -1.21 -6.03
C VAL A 313 29.70 -0.30 -6.89
N ASP A 314 29.28 0.96 -6.99
CA ASP A 314 30.06 1.99 -7.68
C ASP A 314 31.37 2.26 -6.92
N HIS A 315 32.48 2.23 -7.66
CA HIS A 315 33.85 2.37 -7.15
C HIS A 315 34.63 3.47 -7.86
N LYS A 316 34.03 4.19 -8.82
CA LYS A 316 34.73 5.21 -9.61
C LYS A 316 34.34 6.62 -9.18
N GLU A 317 35.25 7.34 -8.53
CA GLU A 317 35.25 8.80 -8.58
C GLU A 317 35.63 9.25 -10.00
N GLY A 318 34.69 9.82 -10.75
CA GLY A 318 35.04 10.81 -11.78
C GLY A 318 35.28 10.36 -13.23
N GLU A 319 34.85 9.18 -13.68
CA GLU A 319 34.78 8.92 -15.14
C GLU A 319 33.32 8.90 -15.62
N ARG A 320 32.82 10.06 -16.05
CA ARG A 320 31.75 10.09 -17.05
C ARG A 320 32.30 9.51 -18.36
N THR A 321 32.14 8.22 -18.56
CA THR A 321 32.03 7.58 -19.87
C THR A 321 30.94 6.52 -19.73
N GLY A 322 29.81 6.64 -20.42
CA GLY A 322 29.76 6.21 -21.81
C GLY A 322 29.88 4.69 -21.83
N GLY A 323 28.76 3.99 -22.03
CA GLY A 323 28.73 2.53 -22.01
C GLY A 323 29.74 1.89 -22.96
N GLY A 324 30.08 0.64 -22.65
CA GLY A 324 30.75 -0.27 -23.56
C GLY A 324 32.21 -0.52 -23.22
N GLY A 325 32.47 -1.52 -22.38
CA GLY A 325 33.72 -2.26 -22.47
C GLY A 325 33.79 -2.91 -23.85
N SER A 326 34.71 -2.43 -24.69
CA SER A 326 34.98 -2.96 -26.02
C SER A 326 35.62 -4.35 -25.90
N SER A 327 34.79 -5.38 -25.90
CA SER A 327 35.24 -6.71 -26.36
C SER A 327 35.44 -6.65 -27.87
N PRO A 328 36.48 -7.27 -28.45
CA PRO A 328 36.63 -7.35 -29.90
C PRO A 328 35.42 -8.07 -30.50
N PRO A 329 34.90 -7.64 -31.66
CA PRO A 329 33.69 -8.22 -32.21
C PRO A 329 33.94 -9.69 -32.59
N PRO A 330 33.03 -10.62 -32.24
CA PRO A 330 33.06 -11.96 -32.81
C PRO A 330 32.79 -11.85 -34.32
N MET A 331 33.66 -12.48 -35.10
CA MET A 331 33.64 -12.45 -36.55
C MET A 331 32.60 -13.46 -37.06
N SER A 332 31.31 -13.20 -36.86
CA SER A 332 30.24 -14.00 -37.48
C SER A 332 28.85 -13.34 -37.35
N PRO A 333 28.05 -13.25 -38.43
CA PRO A 333 26.72 -12.67 -38.38
C PRO A 333 25.72 -13.74 -37.93
N ALA A 334 25.63 -13.99 -36.63
CA ALA A 334 24.51 -14.71 -36.04
C ALA A 334 23.62 -13.71 -35.30
N PRO A 335 22.29 -13.67 -35.54
CA PRO A 335 21.39 -12.82 -34.77
C PRO A 335 21.35 -13.34 -33.33
N THR A 336 22.12 -12.74 -32.44
CA THR A 336 22.02 -12.97 -31.00
C THR A 336 20.77 -12.27 -30.46
N THR A 337 19.64 -12.97 -30.46
CA THR A 337 18.39 -12.59 -29.77
C THR A 337 18.42 -12.93 -28.27
N TYR A 338 19.58 -12.80 -27.62
CA TYR A 338 19.68 -12.93 -26.16
C TYR A 338 19.53 -11.54 -25.54
N PRO A 339 18.63 -11.34 -24.56
CA PRO A 339 18.59 -10.09 -23.81
C PRO A 339 19.95 -9.88 -23.15
N THR A 340 20.60 -8.75 -23.43
CA THR A 340 21.88 -8.40 -22.83
C THR A 340 21.67 -8.21 -21.33
N CYS A 341 22.41 -8.96 -20.50
CA CYS A 341 22.40 -8.78 -19.05
C CYS A 341 22.98 -7.38 -18.75
N THR A 342 22.11 -6.42 -18.41
CA THR A 342 22.52 -5.07 -18.08
C THR A 342 22.88 -5.00 -16.60
N VAL A 343 24.18 -4.87 -16.35
CA VAL A 343 24.71 -4.66 -15.00
C VAL A 343 24.61 -3.16 -14.67
N THR A 344 24.03 -2.84 -13.52
CA THR A 344 23.83 -1.46 -13.06
C THR A 344 24.70 -1.18 -11.83
N GLN A 345 25.26 0.03 -11.77
CA GLN A 345 26.08 0.49 -10.63
C GLN A 345 25.21 1.21 -9.58
N LEU A 346 25.48 0.97 -8.30
CA LEU A 346 24.83 1.61 -7.17
C LEU A 346 25.87 2.23 -6.22
N SER A 347 25.74 3.54 -5.99
CA SER A 347 26.60 4.24 -5.02
C SER A 347 26.09 4.04 -3.59
N LEU A 348 27.00 3.61 -2.71
CA LEU A 348 26.75 3.44 -1.27
C LEU A 348 27.25 4.64 -0.43
N ILE A 349 27.89 5.64 -1.05
CA ILE A 349 28.55 6.76 -0.37
C ILE A 349 27.60 7.46 0.61
N GLN A 350 26.36 7.71 0.20
CA GLN A 350 25.41 8.46 1.01
C GLN A 350 24.89 7.64 2.20
N ALA A 351 24.61 6.35 2.00
CA ALA A 351 24.29 5.45 3.10
C ALA A 351 25.45 5.38 4.12
N CYS A 352 26.69 5.31 3.64
CA CYS A 352 27.89 5.34 4.50
C CYS A 352 27.98 6.64 5.32
N LYS A 353 27.76 7.80 4.70
CA LYS A 353 27.73 9.10 5.40
C LYS A 353 26.66 9.16 6.49
N LEU A 354 25.49 8.58 6.24
CA LEU A 354 24.41 8.51 7.23
C LEU A 354 24.75 7.62 8.42
N VAL A 355 25.43 6.50 8.19
CA VAL A 355 25.93 5.68 9.30
C VAL A 355 26.94 6.47 10.13
N ILE A 356 27.85 7.20 9.50
CA ILE A 356 28.79 8.09 10.22
C ILE A 356 28.01 9.17 11.02
N ALA A 357 26.97 9.77 10.44
CA ALA A 357 26.14 10.76 11.12
C ALA A 357 25.42 10.17 12.34
N CYS A 358 24.86 8.97 12.21
CA CYS A 358 24.27 8.21 13.32
C CYS A 358 25.28 8.02 14.45
N LEU A 359 26.47 7.48 14.15
CA LEU A 359 27.54 7.25 15.13
C LEU A 359 27.97 8.54 15.86
N ARG A 360 27.93 9.69 15.18
CA ARG A 360 28.28 10.98 15.78
C ARG A 360 27.20 11.52 16.71
N GLN A 361 25.93 11.39 16.34
CA GLN A 361 24.80 12.03 17.04
C GLN A 361 24.18 11.14 18.12
N GLU A 362 24.20 9.81 17.97
CA GLU A 362 23.45 8.87 18.82
C GLU A 362 24.38 8.05 19.74
N ARG A 363 25.02 8.72 20.70
CA ARG A 363 25.97 8.07 21.63
C ARG A 363 25.33 7.10 22.64
N GLY A 364 24.01 7.13 22.84
CA GLY A 364 23.29 6.33 23.84
C GLY A 364 22.56 5.08 23.30
N GLU A 365 22.07 5.12 22.07
CA GLU A 365 21.36 3.99 21.43
C GLU A 365 22.32 2.97 20.79
N LEU A 366 23.62 3.28 20.79
CA LEU A 366 24.73 2.47 20.27
C LEU A 366 24.84 1.06 20.88
N HIS A 367 24.22 0.81 22.04
CA HIS A 367 24.29 -0.50 22.71
C HIS A 367 23.52 -1.61 21.98
N THR A 368 22.54 -1.28 21.12
CA THR A 368 21.76 -2.27 20.36
C THR A 368 22.34 -2.56 18.98
N LEU A 369 23.07 -1.61 18.41
CA LEU A 369 23.90 -1.81 17.21
C LEU A 369 25.26 -2.38 17.63
N SER A 370 25.29 -3.69 17.90
CA SER A 370 26.46 -4.40 18.41
C SER A 370 27.75 -4.02 17.65
N LEU A 371 28.88 -3.83 18.36
CA LEU A 371 30.23 -3.63 17.78
C LEU A 371 30.56 -4.57 16.58
N PRO A 372 30.16 -5.85 16.57
CA PRO A 372 30.30 -6.73 15.41
C PRO A 372 29.66 -6.21 14.11
N SER A 373 28.52 -5.51 14.21
CA SER A 373 27.83 -4.91 13.07
C SER A 373 28.61 -3.75 12.48
N LEU A 374 29.29 -2.94 13.32
CA LEU A 374 30.22 -1.91 12.86
C LEU A 374 31.44 -2.51 12.15
N VAL A 375 31.97 -3.64 12.62
CA VAL A 375 33.08 -4.34 11.95
C VAL A 375 32.65 -4.86 10.56
N LEU A 376 31.41 -5.31 10.43
CA LEU A 376 30.83 -5.71 9.13
C LEU A 376 30.62 -4.52 8.19
N LEU A 377 30.19 -3.38 8.73
CA LEU A 377 30.18 -2.12 8.00
C LEU A 377 31.60 -1.76 7.55
N PHE A 378 32.60 -1.88 8.42
CA PHE A 378 34.02 -1.65 8.11
C PHE A 378 34.53 -2.52 6.94
N ASN A 379 34.10 -3.79 6.87
CA ASN A 379 34.44 -4.66 5.74
C ASN A 379 33.76 -4.27 4.43
N MET A 380 32.53 -3.74 4.48
CA MET A 380 31.86 -3.14 3.31
C MET A 380 32.53 -1.81 2.91
N PHE A 381 32.94 -1.03 3.91
CA PHE A 381 33.67 0.22 3.79
C PHE A 381 35.04 0.01 3.13
N LEU A 382 35.79 -1.05 3.46
CA LEU A 382 37.11 -1.33 2.87
C LEU A 382 37.09 -1.48 1.34
N LEU A 383 35.97 -1.88 0.74
CA LEU A 383 35.80 -1.96 -0.72
C LEU A 383 35.40 -0.61 -1.36
N THR A 384 34.82 0.32 -0.60
CA THR A 384 34.41 1.67 -1.05
C THR A 384 35.38 2.78 -0.60
N LEU A 385 36.30 2.47 0.34
CA LEU A 385 37.16 3.42 1.05
C LEU A 385 38.34 3.96 0.25
N LEU A 386 38.62 3.46 -0.95
CA LEU A 386 39.60 4.13 -1.81
C LEU A 386 39.16 5.57 -2.21
N SER A 387 37.92 5.97 -1.91
CA SER A 387 37.37 7.33 -2.13
C SER A 387 37.16 8.18 -0.85
N LEU A 388 37.08 7.59 0.35
CA LEU A 388 36.64 8.30 1.58
C LEU A 388 37.78 8.60 2.59
N ASP A 389 39.03 8.51 2.16
CA ASP A 389 40.26 8.47 2.97
C ASP A 389 40.47 9.68 3.93
N LYS A 390 39.72 10.78 3.78
CA LYS A 390 39.86 11.96 4.66
C LYS A 390 38.89 12.01 5.85
N GLU A 391 37.67 11.50 5.72
CA GLU A 391 36.66 11.63 6.80
C GLU A 391 36.68 10.44 7.77
N VAL A 392 37.02 9.24 7.30
CA VAL A 392 37.07 8.04 8.15
C VAL A 392 38.33 7.99 9.01
N ASN A 393 39.46 8.46 8.50
CA ASN A 393 40.72 8.55 9.27
C ASN A 393 40.64 9.53 10.45
N SER A 394 39.74 10.52 10.44
CA SER A 394 39.53 11.41 11.59
C SER A 394 38.66 10.78 12.68
N ILE A 395 37.95 9.69 12.40
CA ILE A 395 37.03 9.03 13.33
C ILE A 395 37.72 7.88 14.06
N LEU A 396 38.68 7.20 13.40
CA LEU A 396 39.46 6.12 13.99
C LEU A 396 40.55 6.60 14.97
N THR A 397 40.87 7.89 14.96
CA THR A 397 41.91 8.50 15.81
C THR A 397 41.36 9.20 17.06
N THR A 398 40.05 9.10 17.32
CA THR A 398 39.36 9.61 18.52
C THR A 398 38.57 8.50 19.18
#